data_AF-A0A8T4VJN6-F1
#
_entry.id   AF-A0A8T4VJN6-F1
#
_cell.length_a   1.000
_cell.length_b   1.000
_cell.length_c   1.000
_cell.angle_alpha   90.00
_cell.angle_beta   90.00
_cell.angle_gamma   90.00
#
_symmetry.space_group_name_H-M   'P 1'
#
loop_
_entity.id
_entity.type
_entity.pdbx_description
1 polymer ?
#
loop_
_entity_poly.entity_id
_entity_poly.type
_entity_poly.pdbx_seq_one_letter_code
_entity_poly.pdbx_strand_id
1 'polypeptide(L)'
;MSFNYEHELIKPVYTHFASTAEIIFYEVPIGFCRADMIVFQKDNTSIAIELKLADWKKALIQAQNYQLATDFVYLAFPFSKCELVLKRAKEKLRHKGIGLFSVDEETRKVSEVLAAKKSTVLFGRLSKKEIINRKKRVYQRKRL
;
A
#
# COMPACT_ATOMS: atom_id res chain seq x y z
N MET A 1 -12.14 12.05 -15.40
CA MET A 1 -12.36 12.86 -14.18
C MET A 1 -11.13 12.74 -13.31
N SER A 2 -10.51 13.83 -12.82
CA SER A 2 -9.32 13.73 -11.96
C SER A 2 -9.65 13.24 -10.55
N PHE A 3 -8.67 12.63 -9.88
CA PHE A 3 -8.71 12.43 -8.43
C PHE A 3 -8.36 13.73 -7.70
N ASN A 4 -9.17 14.12 -6.73
CA ASN A 4 -8.97 15.30 -5.89
C ASN A 4 -8.49 14.93 -4.49
N TYR A 5 -8.77 13.71 -4.01
CA TYR A 5 -8.36 13.23 -2.69
C TYR A 5 -7.75 11.84 -2.73
N GLU A 6 -6.80 11.55 -1.83
CA GLU A 6 -6.12 10.25 -1.75
C GLU A 6 -7.10 9.08 -1.50
N HIS A 7 -8.13 9.31 -0.69
CA HIS A 7 -9.13 8.28 -0.37
C HIS A 7 -9.94 7.84 -1.60
N GLU A 8 -10.00 8.63 -2.68
CA GLU A 8 -10.68 8.25 -3.91
C GLU A 8 -9.93 7.13 -4.66
N LEU A 9 -8.63 6.94 -4.38
CA LEU A 9 -7.83 5.84 -4.91
C LEU A 9 -8.16 4.49 -4.24
N ILE A 10 -8.79 4.50 -3.05
CA ILE A 10 -9.09 3.28 -2.29
C ILE A 10 -9.95 2.32 -3.10
N LYS A 11 -11.07 2.78 -3.67
CA LYS A 11 -12.01 1.91 -4.39
C LYS A 11 -11.37 1.25 -5.63
N PRO A 12 -10.66 1.97 -6.51
CA PRO A 12 -9.90 1.37 -7.60
C PRO A 12 -8.92 0.28 -7.13
N VAL A 13 -8.10 0.59 -6.13
CA VAL A 13 -7.07 -0.33 -5.61
C VAL A 13 -7.70 -1.54 -4.93
N TYR A 14 -8.75 -1.35 -4.14
CA TYR A 14 -9.53 -2.46 -3.57
C TYR A 14 -10.05 -3.38 -4.68
N THR A 15 -10.64 -2.81 -5.72
CA THR A 15 -11.25 -3.57 -6.83
C THR A 15 -10.20 -4.41 -7.56
N HIS A 16 -8.99 -3.89 -7.73
CA HIS A 16 -7.87 -4.63 -8.32
C HIS A 16 -7.51 -5.90 -7.53
N PHE A 17 -7.63 -5.88 -6.21
CA PHE A 17 -7.32 -7.03 -5.35
C PHE A 17 -8.53 -7.87 -4.93
N ALA A 18 -9.77 -7.41 -5.21
CA ALA A 18 -10.97 -8.01 -4.65
C ALA A 18 -11.18 -9.49 -5.00
N SER A 19 -10.70 -9.95 -6.15
CA SER A 19 -10.83 -11.35 -6.59
C SER A 19 -9.70 -12.26 -6.10
N THR A 20 -8.54 -11.71 -5.72
CA THR A 20 -7.33 -12.47 -5.37
C THR A 20 -7.05 -12.46 -3.87
N ALA A 21 -7.36 -11.35 -3.21
CA ALA A 21 -7.15 -11.18 -1.77
C ALA A 21 -8.00 -12.16 -0.96
N GLU A 22 -7.42 -12.67 0.12
CA GLU A 22 -8.16 -13.33 1.18
C GLU A 22 -8.81 -12.29 2.10
N ILE A 23 -8.06 -11.23 2.46
CA ILE A 23 -8.56 -10.15 3.30
C ILE A 23 -7.78 -8.86 3.04
N ILE A 24 -8.48 -7.73 3.14
CA ILE A 24 -7.91 -6.39 3.00
C ILE A 24 -8.21 -5.60 4.28
N PHE A 25 -7.18 -4.96 4.83
CA PHE A 25 -7.29 -4.08 5.99
C PHE A 25 -6.91 -2.66 5.60
N TYR A 26 -7.64 -1.69 6.14
CA TYR A 26 -7.35 -0.26 6.00
C TYR A 26 -6.69 0.31 7.23
N GLU A 27 -5.91 1.38 7.03
CA GLU A 27 -5.38 2.27 8.08
C GLU A 27 -4.56 1.50 9.13
N VAL A 28 -3.65 0.64 8.68
CA VAL A 28 -2.94 -0.33 9.53
C VAL A 28 -1.64 0.27 10.08
N PRO A 29 -1.49 0.40 11.41
CA PRO A 29 -0.23 0.87 12.00
C PRO A 29 0.90 -0.14 11.79
N ILE A 30 2.02 0.35 11.26
CA ILE A 30 3.28 -0.39 11.08
C ILE A 30 4.43 0.51 11.52
N GLY A 31 5.11 0.13 12.60
CA GLY A 31 6.12 0.96 13.23
C GLY A 31 5.55 2.34 13.59
N PHE A 32 6.21 3.39 13.09
CA PHE A 32 5.80 4.79 13.29
C PHE A 32 4.89 5.33 12.18
N CYS A 33 4.51 4.49 11.21
CA CYS A 33 3.67 4.86 10.08
C CYS A 33 2.34 4.09 10.10
N ARG A 34 1.47 4.44 9.15
CA ARG A 34 0.17 3.80 8.96
C ARG A 34 -0.04 3.56 7.47
N ALA A 35 -0.06 2.30 7.08
CA ALA A 35 -0.34 1.92 5.70
C ALA A 35 -1.83 2.12 5.39
N ASP A 36 -2.12 2.74 4.26
CA ASP A 36 -3.50 2.98 3.81
C ASP A 36 -4.23 1.65 3.60
N MET A 37 -3.56 0.67 2.98
CA MET A 37 -4.10 -0.66 2.75
C MET A 37 -3.04 -1.76 2.96
N ILE A 38 -3.44 -2.82 3.64
CA ILE A 38 -2.71 -4.10 3.70
C ILE A 38 -3.59 -5.19 3.08
N VAL A 39 -3.07 -5.83 2.04
CA VAL A 39 -3.69 -6.98 1.38
C VAL A 39 -2.99 -8.24 1.84
N PHE A 40 -3.76 -9.22 2.32
CA PHE A 40 -3.28 -10.58 2.50
C PHE A 40 -3.85 -11.48 1.41
N GLN A 41 -2.96 -12.17 0.71
CA GLN A 41 -3.28 -13.21 -0.26
C GLN A 41 -3.53 -14.55 0.46
N LYS A 42 -4.13 -15.50 -0.25
CA LYS A 42 -4.49 -16.84 0.29
C LYS A 42 -3.28 -17.65 0.76
N ASP A 43 -2.11 -17.40 0.18
CA ASP A 43 -0.82 -18.00 0.56
C ASP A 43 -0.15 -17.29 1.76
N ASN A 44 -0.87 -16.38 2.43
CA ASN A 44 -0.38 -15.48 3.48
C ASN A 44 0.66 -14.46 3.03
N THR A 45 0.84 -14.24 1.72
CA THR A 45 1.65 -13.12 1.23
C THR A 45 0.98 -11.79 1.61
N SER A 46 1.77 -10.89 2.18
CA SER A 46 1.32 -9.57 2.64
C SER A 46 1.83 -8.44 1.73
N ILE A 47 0.92 -7.58 1.28
CA ILE A 47 1.22 -6.45 0.39
C ILE A 47 0.76 -5.17 1.07
N ALA A 48 1.68 -4.27 1.38
CA ALA A 48 1.36 -2.91 1.83
C ALA A 48 1.22 -1.97 0.64
N ILE A 49 0.24 -1.08 0.71
CA ILE A 49 -0.03 -0.09 -0.33
C ILE A 49 -0.18 1.29 0.32
N GLU A 50 0.59 2.25 -0.18
CA GLU A 50 0.47 3.67 0.14
C GLU A 50 -0.16 4.42 -1.05
N LEU A 51 -1.23 5.15 -0.82
CA LEU A 51 -1.98 5.94 -1.78
C LEU A 51 -1.51 7.39 -1.72
N LYS A 52 -1.13 7.98 -2.86
CA LYS A 52 -0.66 9.37 -2.91
C LYS A 52 -1.10 10.05 -4.20
N LEU A 53 -1.39 11.35 -4.12
CA LEU A 53 -1.63 12.18 -5.31
C LEU A 53 -0.37 12.89 -5.82
N ALA A 54 0.64 13.12 -4.97
CA ALA A 54 1.84 13.87 -5.36
C ALA A 54 3.12 13.56 -4.59
N ASP A 55 3.10 13.54 -3.25
CA ASP A 55 4.31 13.53 -2.42
C ASP A 55 5.00 12.15 -2.36
N TRP A 56 5.69 11.81 -3.45
CA TRP A 56 6.43 10.55 -3.58
C TRP A 56 7.61 10.44 -2.61
N LYS A 57 8.17 11.57 -2.12
CA LYS A 57 9.29 11.53 -1.18
C LYS A 57 8.82 11.00 0.17
N LYS A 58 7.71 11.53 0.67
CA LYS A 58 7.07 11.03 1.89
C LYS A 58 6.58 9.59 1.71
N ALA A 59 5.97 9.29 0.58
CA ALA A 59 5.53 7.93 0.22
C ALA A 59 6.69 6.91 0.29
N LEU A 60 7.87 7.30 -0.21
CA LEU A 60 9.06 6.45 -0.20
C LEU A 60 9.57 6.17 1.23
N ILE A 61 9.45 7.11 2.16
CA ILE A 61 9.81 6.92 3.57
C ILE A 61 8.82 5.95 4.22
N GLN A 62 7.53 6.17 4.01
CA GLN A 62 6.47 5.30 4.51
C GLN A 62 6.61 3.87 3.99
N ALA A 63 6.84 3.70 2.69
CA ALA A 63 7.03 2.41 2.06
C ALA A 63 8.21 1.62 2.64
N GLN A 64 9.34 2.28 2.92
CA GLN A 64 10.48 1.63 3.59
C GLN A 64 10.12 1.13 4.99
N ASN A 65 9.32 1.89 5.74
CA ASN A 65 8.83 1.43 7.04
C ASN A 65 7.91 0.21 6.91
N TYR A 66 7.10 0.13 5.85
CA TYR A 66 6.24 -1.02 5.60
C TYR A 66 7.02 -2.28 5.25
N GLN A 67 8.16 -2.16 4.57
CA GLN A 67 9.06 -3.28 4.28
C GLN A 67 9.57 -4.00 5.53
N LEU A 68 9.53 -3.36 6.70
CA LEU A 68 9.88 -4.01 7.97
C LEU A 68 8.86 -5.06 8.40
N ALA A 69 7.62 -5.04 7.88
CA ALA A 69 6.57 -5.92 8.36
C ALA A 69 5.78 -6.65 7.27
N THR A 70 5.93 -6.27 5.99
CA THR A 70 5.21 -6.88 4.86
C THR A 70 6.12 -7.43 3.77
N ASP A 71 5.62 -8.41 3.02
CA ASP A 71 6.38 -9.08 1.97
C ASP A 71 6.61 -8.18 0.77
N PHE A 72 5.59 -7.45 0.33
CA PHE A 72 5.70 -6.52 -0.79
C PHE A 72 5.17 -5.16 -0.38
N VAL A 73 5.67 -4.12 -1.04
CA VAL A 73 5.23 -2.74 -0.82
C VAL A 73 5.07 -2.05 -2.16
N TYR A 74 3.91 -1.42 -2.35
CA TYR A 74 3.59 -0.62 -3.52
C TYR A 74 3.24 0.79 -3.11
N LEU A 75 3.62 1.74 -3.97
CA LEU A 75 2.98 3.04 -4.03
C LEU A 75 1.89 3.00 -5.10
N ALA A 76 0.76 3.68 -4.89
CA ALA A 76 -0.27 3.85 -5.91
C ALA A 76 -0.53 5.33 -6.15
N PHE A 77 -0.44 5.73 -7.42
CA PHE A 77 -0.64 7.11 -7.87
C PHE A 77 -1.64 7.16 -9.03
N PRO A 78 -2.34 8.30 -9.24
CA PRO A 78 -3.04 8.55 -10.49
C PRO A 78 -2.11 8.37 -11.70
N PHE A 79 -2.64 7.87 -12.82
CA PHE A 79 -1.86 7.64 -14.04
C PHE A 79 -1.17 8.93 -14.51
N SER A 80 -1.86 10.07 -14.48
CA SER A 80 -1.29 11.39 -14.82
C SER A 80 -0.09 11.82 -13.96
N LYS A 81 0.11 11.20 -12.79
CA LYS A 81 1.20 11.51 -11.85
C LYS A 81 2.32 10.48 -11.88
N CYS A 82 2.06 9.29 -12.42
CA CYS A 82 3.03 8.20 -12.45
C CYS A 82 4.27 8.53 -13.28
N GLU A 83 4.14 9.24 -14.40
CA GLU A 83 5.28 9.62 -15.24
C GLU A 83 6.29 10.47 -14.46
N LEU A 84 5.81 11.44 -13.67
CA LEU A 84 6.66 12.28 -12.83
C LEU A 84 7.39 11.46 -11.76
N VAL A 85 6.68 10.52 -11.13
CA VAL A 85 7.26 9.62 -10.13
C VAL A 85 8.34 8.75 -10.76
N LEU A 86 8.05 8.14 -11.92
CA LEU A 86 9.03 7.33 -12.65
C LEU A 86 10.26 8.15 -13.02
N LYS A 87 10.10 9.35 -13.57
CA LYS A 87 11.22 10.23 -13.94
C LYS A 87 12.10 10.59 -12.73
N ARG A 88 11.53 10.77 -11.54
CA ARG A 88 12.25 11.27 -10.36
C ARG A 88 12.71 10.20 -9.37
N ALA A 89 12.05 9.04 -9.36
CA ALA A 89 12.20 8.07 -8.28
C ALA A 89 12.36 6.62 -8.75
N LYS A 90 12.25 6.31 -10.05
CA LYS A 90 12.32 4.93 -10.58
C LYS A 90 13.52 4.15 -10.06
N GLU A 91 14.73 4.72 -10.13
CA GLU A 91 15.94 4.03 -9.66
C GLU A 91 15.94 3.80 -8.15
N LYS A 92 15.43 4.76 -7.35
CA LYS A 92 15.31 4.61 -5.90
C LYS A 92 14.30 3.51 -5.55
N LEU A 93 13.16 3.48 -6.22
CA LEU A 93 12.11 2.46 -6.05
C LEU A 93 12.65 1.08 -6.43
N ARG A 94 13.30 0.95 -7.59
CA ARG A 94 13.94 -0.29 -8.05
C ARG A 94 15.00 -0.81 -7.09
N HIS A 95 15.91 0.06 -6.67
CA HIS A 95 16.97 -0.30 -5.74
C HIS A 95 16.41 -0.78 -4.39
N LYS A 96 15.34 -0.16 -3.90
CA LYS A 96 14.67 -0.55 -2.65
C LYS A 96 13.66 -1.69 -2.83
N GLY A 97 13.36 -2.13 -4.05
CA GLY A 97 12.37 -3.18 -4.29
C GLY A 97 10.92 -2.75 -4.05
N ILE A 98 10.62 -1.46 -4.13
CA ILE A 98 9.26 -0.92 -3.94
C ILE A 98 8.58 -0.81 -5.31
N GLY A 99 7.38 -1.37 -5.41
CA GLY A 99 6.59 -1.33 -6.63
C GLY A 99 5.79 -0.04 -6.80
N LEU A 100 5.25 0.15 -8.00
CA LEU A 100 4.41 1.30 -8.34
C LEU A 100 3.20 0.83 -9.15
N PHE A 101 2.02 1.19 -8.68
CA PHE A 101 0.76 1.08 -9.41
C PHE A 101 0.36 2.44 -9.97
N SER A 102 -0.15 2.43 -11.20
CA SER A 102 -0.88 3.55 -11.78
C SER A 102 -2.38 3.28 -11.72
N VAL A 103 -3.14 4.26 -11.25
CA VAL A 103 -4.60 4.24 -11.23
C VAL A 103 -5.13 5.17 -12.31
N ASP A 104 -5.76 4.59 -13.32
CA ASP A 104 -6.36 5.34 -14.42
C ASP A 104 -7.55 6.17 -13.91
N GLU A 105 -7.51 7.48 -14.14
CA GLU A 105 -8.50 8.43 -13.63
C GLU A 105 -9.88 8.28 -14.27
N GLU A 106 -9.96 7.73 -15.49
CA GLU A 106 -11.19 7.59 -16.25
C GLU A 106 -11.80 6.20 -16.03
N THR A 107 -11.03 5.16 -16.29
CA THR A 107 -11.49 3.77 -16.25
C THR A 107 -11.43 3.17 -14.84
N ARG A 108 -10.73 3.82 -13.90
CA ARG A 108 -10.46 3.32 -12.54
C ARG A 108 -9.70 1.99 -12.51
N LYS A 109 -9.10 1.58 -13.64
CA LYS A 109 -8.26 0.39 -13.70
C LYS A 109 -6.91 0.68 -13.06
N VAL A 110 -6.36 -0.35 -12.43
CA VAL A 110 -5.03 -0.30 -11.80
C VAL A 110 -4.08 -1.16 -12.63
N SER A 111 -2.94 -0.57 -12.98
CA SER A 111 -1.87 -1.24 -13.73
C SER A 111 -0.57 -1.21 -12.93
N GLU A 112 0.15 -2.32 -12.94
CA GLU A 112 1.50 -2.38 -12.38
C GLU A 112 2.50 -1.77 -13.37
N VAL A 113 3.08 -0.62 -13.00
CA VAL A 113 4.09 0.05 -13.82
C VAL A 113 5.51 -0.26 -13.35
N LEU A 114 5.66 -0.70 -12.11
CA LEU A 114 6.91 -1.23 -11.57
C LEU A 114 6.60 -2.36 -10.59
N ALA A 115 7.13 -3.55 -10.86
CA ALA A 115 6.99 -4.69 -9.97
C ALA A 115 7.77 -4.47 -8.65
N ALA A 116 7.14 -4.78 -7.52
CA ALA A 116 7.82 -4.84 -6.24
C ALA A 116 8.70 -6.08 -6.15
N LYS A 117 9.70 -6.04 -5.26
CA LYS A 117 10.46 -7.22 -4.85
C LYS A 117 10.07 -7.59 -3.43
N LYS A 118 10.18 -8.88 -3.12
CA LYS A 118 9.95 -9.35 -1.76
C LYS A 118 10.94 -8.69 -0.80
N SER A 119 10.45 -8.14 0.30
CA SER A 119 11.25 -7.48 1.33
C SER A 119 12.24 -8.48 1.94
N THR A 120 13.48 -8.03 2.09
CA THR A 120 14.57 -8.76 2.75
C THR A 120 14.94 -8.18 4.11
N VAL A 121 14.24 -7.13 4.56
CA VAL A 121 14.56 -6.35 5.77
C VAL A 121 13.47 -6.46 6.84
N LEU A 122 12.74 -7.58 6.85
CA LEU A 122 11.66 -7.81 7.81
C LEU A 122 12.17 -7.81 9.25
N PHE A 123 11.55 -6.99 10.09
CA PHE A 123 11.76 -6.89 11.54
C PHE A 123 10.43 -7.14 12.26
N GLY A 124 9.91 -8.37 12.11
CA GLY A 124 8.61 -8.80 12.63
C GLY A 124 7.51 -8.78 11.56
N ARG A 125 7.10 -9.97 11.12
CA ARG A 125 6.10 -10.10 10.05
C ARG A 125 4.70 -9.81 10.58
N LEU A 126 4.01 -8.86 9.96
CA LEU A 126 2.65 -8.53 10.30
C LEU A 126 1.71 -9.67 9.89
N SER A 127 0.93 -10.18 10.83
CA SER A 127 -0.07 -11.22 10.58
C SER A 127 -1.50 -10.69 10.62
N LYS A 128 -2.40 -11.34 9.88
CA LYS A 128 -3.86 -11.11 9.92
C LYS A 128 -4.39 -11.12 11.36
N LYS A 129 -3.97 -12.12 12.15
CA LYS A 129 -4.40 -12.32 13.55
C LYS A 129 -4.01 -11.14 14.43
N GLU A 130 -2.81 -10.61 14.28
CA GLU A 130 -2.36 -9.43 15.03
C GLU A 130 -3.20 -8.19 14.71
N ILE A 131 -3.48 -7.92 13.42
CA ILE A 131 -4.30 -6.77 13.01
C ILE A 131 -5.72 -6.90 13.60
N ILE A 132 -6.35 -8.07 13.49
CA ILE A 132 -7.67 -8.34 14.05
C ILE A 132 -7.69 -8.08 15.56
N ASN A 133 -6.69 -8.59 16.28
CA ASN A 133 -6.58 -8.40 17.73
C ASN A 133 -6.40 -6.92 18.11
N ARG A 134 -5.58 -6.17 17.36
CA ARG A 134 -5.41 -4.71 17.56
C ARG A 134 -6.75 -3.98 17.39
N LYS A 135 -7.51 -4.28 16.33
CA LYS A 135 -8.82 -3.65 16.08
C LYS A 135 -9.85 -3.95 17.18
N LYS A 136 -9.89 -5.19 17.68
CA LYS A 136 -10.77 -5.58 18.80
C LYS A 136 -10.48 -4.78 20.08
N ARG A 137 -9.20 -4.61 20.44
CA ARG A 137 -8.80 -3.83 21.62
C ARG A 137 -9.20 -2.34 21.51
N VAL A 138 -9.05 -1.74 20.33
CA VAL A 138 -9.47 -0.36 20.09
C VAL A 138 -10.97 -0.21 20.25
N TYR A 139 -11.76 -1.14 19.71
CA TYR A 139 -13.21 -1.14 19.86
C TYR A 139 -13.65 -1.26 21.33
N GLN A 140 -13.03 -2.16 22.10
CA GLN A 140 -13.33 -2.32 23.53
C GLN A 140 -13.04 -1.06 24.36
N ARG A 141 -11.94 -0.35 24.07
CA ARG A 141 -11.58 0.90 24.76
C ARG A 141 -12.53 2.07 24.48
N LYS A 142 -13.23 2.08 23.34
CA LYS A 142 -14.21 3.13 23.00
C LYS A 142 -15.56 2.95 23.71
N ARG A 143 -15.78 1.81 24.39
CA ARG A 143 -17.04 1.48 25.08
C ARG A 143 -16.97 1.69 26.60
N LEU A 144 -15.80 2.09 27.10
CA LEU A 144 -15.55 2.51 28.48
C LEU A 144 -15.51 4.03 28.52
#